data_AF-A0A1C5IWL9-F1
#
_entry.id   AF-A0A1C5IWL9-F1
#
_cell.length_a   1.000
_cell.length_b   1.000
_cell.length_c   1.000
_cell.angle_alpha   90.00
_cell.angle_beta   90.00
_cell.angle_gamma   90.00
#
_symmetry.space_group_name_H-M   'P 1'
#
loop_
_entity.id
_entity.type
_entity.pdbx_description
1 polymer ?
#
loop_
_entity_poly.entity_id
_entity_poly.type
_entity_poly.pdbx_seq_one_letter_code
_entity_poly.pdbx_strand_id
1 'polypeptide(L)'
;MIGRLRSTVIDCPDPRALAGFYAELLGLPLIEESSEGDDWVVLGGPPGHQPRLAFQKALDLRAPAWPDPERPQQFHLDVTVDDIEAAEKAALALGARRLPGEGDGWRVYADPAGHPFCLCWD
;
A
#
# COMPACT_ATOMS: atom_id res chain seq x y z
N MET A 1 -28.47 -1.48 6.91
CA MET A 1 -27.15 -1.57 6.24
C MET A 1 -27.24 -0.79 4.93
N ILE A 2 -26.35 0.19 4.70
CA ILE A 2 -26.41 1.06 3.50
C ILE A 2 -25.45 0.59 2.40
N GLY A 3 -24.31 -0.02 2.76
CA GLY A 3 -23.33 -0.51 1.79
C GLY A 3 -22.27 -1.43 2.39
N ARG A 4 -21.38 -1.93 1.53
CA ARG A 4 -20.22 -2.77 1.87
C ARG A 4 -18.98 -2.17 1.18
N LEU A 5 -17.82 -2.24 1.83
CA LEU A 5 -16.58 -1.75 1.25
C LEU A 5 -16.23 -2.55 -0.02
N ARG A 6 -16.00 -1.84 -1.13
CA ARG A 6 -15.63 -2.45 -2.42
C ARG A 6 -14.12 -2.62 -2.59
N SER A 7 -13.37 -1.54 -2.42
CA SER A 7 -11.90 -1.52 -2.51
C SER A 7 -11.35 -0.38 -1.66
N THR A 8 -10.10 -0.51 -1.23
CA THR A 8 -9.27 0.64 -0.84
C THR A 8 -8.54 1.14 -2.08
N VAL A 9 -8.64 2.44 -2.36
CA VAL A 9 -8.02 3.08 -3.53
C VAL A 9 -6.87 3.96 -3.06
N ILE A 10 -5.70 3.84 -3.68
CA ILE A 10 -4.46 4.53 -3.31
C ILE A 10 -4.00 5.39 -4.49
N ASP A 11 -3.93 6.70 -4.28
CA ASP A 11 -3.43 7.65 -5.27
C ASP A 11 -1.91 7.49 -5.45
N CYS A 12 -1.40 7.52 -6.67
CA CYS A 12 0.03 7.40 -6.94
C CYS A 12 0.40 7.97 -8.32
N PRO A 13 1.66 8.37 -8.54
CA PRO A 13 2.09 8.83 -9.87
C PRO A 13 2.20 7.69 -10.89
N ASP A 14 2.45 6.46 -10.42
CA ASP A 14 2.62 5.25 -11.23
C ASP A 14 1.85 4.06 -10.62
N PRO A 15 0.61 3.80 -11.10
CA PRO A 15 -0.22 2.69 -10.62
C PRO A 15 0.40 1.31 -10.81
N ARG A 16 1.11 1.06 -11.91
CA ARG A 16 1.69 -0.25 -12.20
C ARG A 16 2.85 -0.53 -11.26
N ALA A 17 3.73 0.45 -11.06
CA ALA A 17 4.84 0.32 -10.12
C ALA A 17 4.34 0.08 -8.69
N LEU A 18 3.35 0.86 -8.24
CA LEU A 18 2.83 0.70 -6.88
C LEU A 18 2.04 -0.60 -6.70
N ALA A 19 1.28 -1.02 -7.70
CA ALA A 19 0.63 -2.33 -7.68
C ALA A 19 1.64 -3.47 -7.64
N GLY A 20 2.74 -3.40 -8.40
CA GLY A 20 3.80 -4.40 -8.34
C GLY A 20 4.38 -4.56 -6.92
N PHE A 21 4.62 -3.43 -6.23
CA PHE A 21 5.05 -3.44 -4.83
C PHE A 21 4.07 -4.19 -3.92
N TYR A 22 2.77 -3.85 -3.96
CA TYR A 22 1.78 -4.48 -3.09
C TYR A 22 1.41 -5.91 -3.49
N ALA A 23 1.55 -6.29 -4.75
CA ALA A 23 1.35 -7.66 -5.22
C ALA A 23 2.38 -8.60 -4.57
N GLU A 24 3.64 -8.19 -4.55
CA GLU A 24 4.72 -8.94 -3.89
C GLU A 24 4.61 -8.89 -2.37
N LEU A 25 4.32 -7.71 -1.80
CA LEU A 25 4.22 -7.54 -0.34
C LEU A 25 3.08 -8.36 0.28
N LEU A 26 1.94 -8.47 -0.42
CA LEU A 26 0.72 -9.09 0.11
C LEU A 26 0.34 -10.41 -0.55
N GLY A 27 1.09 -10.85 -1.57
CA GLY A 27 0.77 -12.02 -2.37
C GLY A 27 -0.56 -11.90 -3.13
N LEU A 28 -1.01 -10.69 -3.46
CA LEU A 28 -2.31 -10.46 -4.11
C LEU A 28 -2.19 -10.52 -5.63
N PRO A 29 -3.09 -11.25 -6.33
CA PRO A 29 -3.05 -11.33 -7.79
C PRO A 29 -3.54 -10.04 -8.43
N LEU A 30 -2.97 -9.70 -9.58
CA LEU A 30 -3.50 -8.69 -10.50
C LEU A 30 -4.81 -9.18 -11.12
N ILE A 31 -5.86 -8.37 -11.02
CA ILE A 31 -7.21 -8.73 -11.53
C ILE A 31 -7.73 -7.77 -12.59
N GLU A 32 -7.21 -6.54 -12.64
CA GLU A 32 -7.65 -5.53 -13.58
C GLU A 32 -6.50 -4.55 -13.83
N GLU A 33 -6.28 -4.24 -15.10
CA GLU A 33 -5.36 -3.20 -15.55
C GLU A 33 -6.04 -2.50 -16.74
N SER A 34 -6.16 -1.18 -16.69
CA SER A 34 -6.81 -0.43 -17.76
C SER A 34 -5.98 -0.54 -19.05
N SER A 35 -6.66 -0.88 -20.15
CA SER A 35 -6.01 -0.99 -21.47
C SER A 35 -5.75 0.36 -22.14
N GLU A 36 -6.37 1.44 -21.64
CA GLU A 36 -6.29 2.79 -22.20
C GLU A 36 -5.73 3.76 -21.16
N GLY A 37 -4.40 3.89 -21.13
CA GLY A 37 -3.67 4.78 -20.23
C GLY A 37 -3.47 4.14 -18.86
N ASP A 38 -2.22 4.05 -18.40
CA ASP A 38 -1.82 3.43 -17.12
C ASP A 38 -2.37 4.19 -15.88
N ASP A 39 -3.69 4.34 -15.78
CA ASP A 39 -4.39 5.20 -14.83
C ASP A 39 -5.01 4.43 -13.66
N TRP A 40 -5.20 3.12 -13.81
CA TRP A 40 -5.88 2.29 -12.83
C TRP A 40 -5.42 0.84 -12.85
N VAL A 41 -4.99 0.34 -11.69
CA VAL A 41 -4.58 -1.06 -11.51
C VAL A 41 -5.23 -1.63 -10.26
N VAL A 42 -5.67 -2.90 -10.29
CA VAL A 42 -6.33 -3.53 -9.15
C VAL A 42 -5.73 -4.89 -8.80
N LEU A 43 -5.48 -5.10 -7.51
CA LEU A 43 -5.10 -6.37 -6.92
C LEU A 43 -6.20 -6.97 -6.03
N GLY A 44 -6.17 -8.30 -5.87
CA GLY A 44 -6.95 -9.03 -4.87
C GLY A 44 -8.08 -9.86 -5.45
N GLY A 45 -9.25 -9.82 -4.82
CA GLY A 45 -10.41 -10.62 -5.22
C GLY A 45 -11.38 -9.92 -6.19
N PRO A 46 -12.31 -10.68 -6.81
CA PRO A 46 -13.38 -10.10 -7.62
C PRO A 46 -14.22 -9.12 -6.78
N PRO A 47 -14.95 -8.18 -7.42
CA PRO A 47 -15.72 -7.15 -6.72
C PRO A 47 -16.55 -7.71 -5.54
N GLY A 48 -16.35 -7.12 -4.35
CA GLY A 48 -17.03 -7.54 -3.11
C GLY A 48 -16.28 -8.57 -2.26
N HIS A 49 -15.12 -9.06 -2.72
CA HIS A 49 -14.21 -9.90 -1.94
C HIS A 49 -13.01 -9.06 -1.46
N GLN A 50 -12.73 -9.11 -0.16
CA GLN A 50 -11.61 -8.40 0.45
C GLN A 50 -10.47 -9.38 0.77
N PRO A 51 -9.19 -8.94 0.72
CA PRO A 51 -8.75 -7.58 0.39
C PRO A 51 -8.84 -7.27 -1.12
N ARG A 52 -9.21 -6.03 -1.45
CA ARG A 52 -9.14 -5.48 -2.82
C ARG A 52 -8.49 -4.10 -2.78
N LEU A 53 -7.32 -3.98 -3.38
CA LEU A 53 -6.57 -2.73 -3.50
C LEU A 53 -6.64 -2.23 -4.93
N ALA A 54 -6.89 -0.95 -5.10
CA ALA A 54 -6.79 -0.28 -6.39
C ALA A 54 -5.78 0.87 -6.31
N PHE A 55 -5.10 1.13 -7.41
CA PHE A 55 -4.06 2.14 -7.54
C PHE A 55 -4.49 3.10 -8.62
N GLN A 56 -4.66 4.36 -8.25
CA GLN A 56 -5.19 5.41 -9.13
C GLN A 56 -4.09 6.40 -9.47
N LYS A 57 -3.98 6.77 -10.75
CA LYS A 57 -3.02 7.77 -11.19
C LYS A 57 -3.42 9.16 -10.70
N ALA A 58 -2.52 9.79 -9.96
CA ALA A 58 -2.61 11.15 -9.47
C ALA A 58 -1.28 11.87 -9.73
N LEU A 59 -1.22 12.63 -10.84
CA LEU A 59 0.01 13.31 -11.27
C LEU A 59 0.46 14.41 -10.31
N ASP A 60 -0.49 15.09 -9.68
CA ASP A 60 -0.24 16.18 -8.73
C ASP A 60 -0.18 15.69 -7.27
N LEU A 61 -0.01 14.37 -7.06
CA LEU A 61 0.06 13.78 -5.72
C LEU A 61 1.21 14.43 -4.94
N ARG A 62 0.83 15.10 -3.86
CA ARG A 62 1.76 15.49 -2.80
C ARG A 62 1.79 14.36 -1.78
N ALA A 63 2.78 13.48 -1.92
CA ALA A 63 2.94 12.32 -1.06
C ALA A 63 2.87 12.69 0.45
N PRO A 64 2.22 11.86 1.27
CA PRO A 64 2.34 11.94 2.73
C PRO A 64 3.81 12.03 3.15
N ALA A 65 4.08 12.79 4.20
CA ALA A 65 5.41 12.90 4.78
C ALA A 65 5.37 12.71 6.30
N TRP A 66 4.53 11.76 6.73
CA TRP A 66 4.41 11.38 8.12
C TRP A 66 5.81 11.24 8.77
N PRO A 67 6.03 11.79 9.98
CA PRO A 67 5.03 12.35 10.90
C PRO A 67 4.71 13.85 10.72
N ASP A 68 5.09 14.48 9.61
CA ASP A 68 4.83 15.91 9.35
C ASP A 68 3.31 16.21 9.33
N PRO A 69 2.79 17.07 10.23
CA PRO A 69 1.37 17.42 10.27
C PRO A 69 0.90 18.21 9.04
N GLU A 70 1.80 18.87 8.31
CA GLU A 70 1.45 19.59 7.07
C GLU A 70 1.21 18.64 5.88
N ARG A 71 1.73 17.39 5.97
CA ARG A 71 1.46 16.30 5.03
C ARG A 71 1.26 14.99 5.81
N PRO A 72 0.12 14.84 6.51
CA PRO A 72 -0.11 13.71 7.41
C PRO A 72 -0.33 12.40 6.66
N GLN A 73 -0.37 11.27 7.38
CA GLN A 73 -0.52 9.92 6.78
C GLN A 73 -1.78 9.76 5.91
N GLN A 74 -2.87 10.45 6.25
CA GLN A 74 -4.25 10.26 5.75
C GLN A 74 -4.84 8.88 6.10
N PHE A 75 -4.16 7.79 5.76
CA PHE A 75 -4.44 6.41 6.19
C PHE A 75 -3.14 5.58 6.20
N HIS A 76 -3.21 4.35 6.68
CA HIS A 76 -2.16 3.35 6.45
C HIS A 76 -2.76 1.94 6.34
N LEU A 77 -1.96 0.99 5.86
CA LEU A 77 -2.29 -0.44 5.89
C LEU A 77 -1.44 -1.12 6.96
N ASP A 78 -2.05 -2.01 7.74
CA ASP A 78 -1.32 -2.92 8.61
C ASP A 78 -1.14 -4.27 7.89
N VAL A 79 0.11 -4.73 7.81
CA VAL A 79 0.52 -5.95 7.13
C VAL A 79 1.10 -6.91 8.15
N THR A 80 0.35 -7.97 8.47
CA THR A 80 0.82 -9.00 9.40
C THR A 80 1.93 -9.83 8.78
N VAL A 81 3.02 -10.04 9.51
CA VAL A 81 4.18 -10.84 9.10
C VAL A 81 4.63 -11.75 10.23
N ASP A 82 5.17 -12.93 9.89
CA ASP A 82 5.63 -13.92 10.88
C ASP A 82 7.05 -13.64 11.39
N ASP A 83 7.92 -13.05 10.56
CA ASP A 83 9.31 -12.70 10.89
C ASP A 83 9.58 -11.26 10.43
N ILE A 84 9.67 -10.34 11.39
CA ILE A 84 9.87 -8.92 11.12
C ILE A 84 11.21 -8.63 10.44
N GLU A 85 12.29 -9.36 10.77
CA GLU A 85 13.62 -9.09 10.19
C GLU A 85 13.68 -9.53 8.73
N ALA A 86 13.08 -10.70 8.42
CA ALA A 86 12.95 -11.18 7.05
C ALA A 86 12.02 -10.27 6.23
N ALA A 87 10.88 -9.88 6.79
CA ALA A 87 9.90 -9.04 6.12
C ALA A 87 10.42 -7.61 5.88
N GLU A 88 11.11 -7.00 6.83
CA GLU A 88 11.75 -5.70 6.66
C GLU A 88 12.73 -5.73 5.48
N LYS A 89 13.62 -6.73 5.46
CA LYS A 89 14.60 -6.89 4.37
C LYS A 89 13.90 -7.03 3.01
N ALA A 90 12.84 -7.82 2.92
CA ALA A 90 12.08 -8.01 1.68
C ALA A 90 11.37 -6.72 1.25
N ALA A 91 10.66 -6.05 2.17
CA ALA A 91 9.95 -4.82 1.88
C ALA A 91 10.89 -3.70 1.40
N LEU A 92 12.06 -3.55 2.04
CA LEU A 92 13.09 -2.59 1.61
C LEU A 92 13.64 -2.92 0.22
N ALA A 93 13.84 -4.20 -0.10
CA ALA A 93 14.28 -4.64 -1.43
C ALA A 93 13.24 -4.36 -2.53
N LEU A 94 11.94 -4.36 -2.18
CA LEU A 94 10.84 -3.96 -3.07
C LEU A 94 10.71 -2.44 -3.24
N GLY A 95 11.44 -1.64 -2.47
CA GLY A 95 11.43 -0.17 -2.56
C GLY A 95 10.70 0.54 -1.42
N ALA A 96 10.30 -0.17 -0.36
CA ALA A 96 9.84 0.49 0.85
C ALA A 96 10.96 1.31 1.51
N ARG A 97 10.58 2.30 2.32
CA ARG A 97 11.52 3.08 3.14
C ARG A 97 11.10 3.03 4.60
N ARG A 98 12.03 2.72 5.51
CA ARG A 98 11.78 2.76 6.97
C ARG A 98 11.46 4.19 7.42
N LEU A 99 10.41 4.35 8.22
CA LEU A 99 10.01 5.62 8.85
C LEU A 99 10.26 5.57 10.37
N PRO A 100 10.31 6.72 11.09
CA PRO A 100 10.68 6.77 12.51
C PRO A 100 9.63 6.23 13.51
N GLY A 101 8.71 5.35 13.09
CA GLY A 101 7.68 4.76 13.96
C GLY A 101 7.90 3.28 14.25
N GLU A 102 7.89 2.90 15.53
CA GLU A 102 7.88 1.51 15.98
C GLU A 102 7.31 1.40 17.40
N GLY A 103 6.90 0.18 17.75
CA GLY A 103 6.52 -0.21 19.10
C GLY A 103 6.50 -1.73 19.24
N ASP A 104 5.91 -2.22 20.33
CA ASP A 104 5.74 -3.65 20.54
C ASP A 104 4.79 -4.20 19.47
N GLY A 105 5.32 -5.03 18.55
CA GLY A 105 4.54 -5.70 17.52
C GLY A 105 4.35 -4.92 16.20
N TRP A 106 5.03 -3.79 15.98
CA TRP A 106 4.91 -3.07 14.70
C TRP A 106 6.10 -2.16 14.34
N ARG A 107 6.33 -1.97 13.04
CA ARG A 107 7.28 -1.01 12.45
C ARG A 107 6.64 -0.29 11.25
N VAL A 108 6.86 1.03 11.14
CA VAL A 108 6.30 1.87 10.06
C VAL A 108 7.27 2.01 8.90
N TYR A 109 6.72 1.95 7.70
CA TYR A 109 7.40 2.14 6.42
C TYR A 109 6.58 3.06 5.53
N ALA A 110 7.23 3.60 4.51
CA ALA A 110 6.57 4.23 3.37
C ALA A 110 6.68 3.31 2.16
N ASP A 111 5.60 3.17 1.41
CA ASP A 111 5.63 2.57 0.08
C ASP A 111 6.39 3.46 -0.94
N PRO A 112 6.62 2.99 -2.17
CA PRO A 112 7.33 3.77 -3.19
C PRO A 112 6.69 5.14 -3.52
N ALA A 113 5.39 5.32 -3.28
CA ALA A 113 4.68 6.57 -3.49
C ALA A 113 4.62 7.46 -2.22
N GLY A 114 5.10 6.95 -1.07
CA GLY A 114 5.19 7.68 0.19
C GLY A 114 4.08 7.38 1.20
N HIS A 115 3.12 6.51 0.89
CA HIS A 115 2.04 6.19 1.84
C HIS A 115 2.58 5.36 3.00
N PRO A 116 2.24 5.70 4.24
CA PRO A 116 2.63 4.89 5.37
C PRO A 116 1.93 3.53 5.37
N PHE A 117 2.65 2.50 5.78
CA PHE A 117 2.10 1.19 6.14
C PHE A 117 2.91 0.61 7.30
N CYS A 118 2.34 -0.31 8.06
CA CYS A 118 3.02 -1.01 9.13
C CYS A 118 3.28 -2.47 8.72
N LEU A 119 4.46 -2.97 9.06
CA LEU A 119 4.62 -4.41 9.27
C LEU A 119 4.29 -4.69 10.73
N CYS A 120 3.37 -5.60 10.97
CA CYS A 120 2.85 -5.96 12.29
C CYS A 120 3.09 -7.44 12.58
N TRP A 121 3.33 -7.80 13.83
CA TRP A 121 3.49 -9.18 14.27
C TRP A 121 2.97 -9.33 15.70
N ASP A 122 2.57 -10.56 16.04
CA ASP A 122 2.07 -10.93 17.38
C ASP A 122 3.17 -11.49 18.29
#